data_AF-A0A559KE56-F1
#
_entry.id   AF-A0A559KE56-F1
#
_cell.length_a   1.000
_cell.length_b   1.000
_cell.length_c   1.000
_cell.angle_alpha   90.00
_cell.angle_beta   90.00
_cell.angle_gamma   90.00
#
_symmetry.space_group_name_H-M   'P 1'
#
loop_
_entity.id
_entity.type
_entity.pdbx_description
1 polymer ?
#
loop_
_entity_poly.entity_id
_entity_poly.type
_entity_poly.pdbx_seq_one_letter_code
_entity_poly.pdbx_strand_id
1 'polypeptide(L)'
;MYRNVRRSKPILNEDGISLVEILVGVTIMAIISVTLMGHFLKALDKSAEESRRIIASNLSRLKAAELRDYFKDQYASVETALGSDSYYAFTGNSEKDHTTRLMLGRLDRTIVNGTTYRYLVELDNQSVRKSELDTKLDASDGYLTRMLVTVYWSGDETFTPSPNASTTLDTYLVKRW
;
A
#
# COMPACT_ATOMS: atom_id res chain seq x y z
N MET A 1 -15.19 -23.15 -88.64
CA MET A 1 -16.04 -22.44 -87.66
C MET A 1 -15.83 -23.08 -86.30
N TYR A 2 -15.58 -22.25 -85.27
CA TYR A 2 -14.86 -22.58 -84.04
C TYR A 2 -15.51 -23.64 -83.14
N ARG A 3 -14.70 -24.61 -82.69
CA ARG A 3 -15.07 -25.65 -81.72
C ARG A 3 -14.94 -25.06 -80.31
N ASN A 4 -16.07 -24.72 -79.68
CA ASN A 4 -16.12 -24.20 -78.31
C ASN A 4 -15.76 -25.30 -77.30
N VAL A 5 -14.49 -25.39 -76.93
CA VAL A 5 -14.04 -26.18 -75.79
C VAL A 5 -14.39 -25.40 -74.53
N ARG A 6 -15.52 -25.73 -73.89
CA ARG A 6 -15.83 -25.25 -72.53
C ARG A 6 -14.77 -25.80 -71.59
N ARG A 7 -13.77 -24.97 -71.25
CA ARG A 7 -12.90 -25.24 -70.10
C ARG A 7 -13.77 -25.25 -68.86
N SER A 8 -14.01 -26.43 -68.29
CA SER A 8 -14.51 -26.54 -66.93
C SER A 8 -13.48 -25.89 -66.02
N LYS A 9 -13.82 -24.76 -65.39
CA LYS A 9 -13.05 -24.25 -64.26
C LYS A 9 -13.03 -25.37 -63.21
N PRO A 10 -11.88 -25.73 -62.63
CA PRO A 10 -11.90 -26.60 -61.46
C PRO A 10 -12.74 -25.86 -60.41
N ILE A 11 -13.80 -26.52 -59.97
CA ILE A 11 -14.56 -26.11 -58.79
C ILE A 11 -13.50 -26.09 -57.69
N LEU A 12 -13.18 -24.90 -57.15
CA LEU A 12 -12.40 -24.83 -55.91
C LEU A 12 -13.14 -25.74 -54.93
N ASN A 13 -12.46 -26.70 -54.33
CA ASN A 13 -13.00 -27.54 -53.27
C ASN A 13 -13.77 -26.65 -52.27
N GLU A 14 -15.08 -26.62 -52.39
CA GLU A 14 -16.00 -26.18 -51.34
C GLU A 14 -16.16 -27.39 -50.40
N ASP A 15 -15.04 -27.88 -49.88
CA ASP A 15 -15.06 -28.84 -48.77
C ASP A 15 -15.58 -28.03 -47.58
N GLY A 16 -16.85 -28.26 -47.22
CA GLY A 16 -17.46 -27.66 -46.04
C GLY A 16 -16.59 -27.92 -44.80
N ILE A 17 -16.57 -26.97 -43.87
CA ILE A 17 -15.80 -27.06 -42.61
C ILE A 17 -16.01 -28.44 -41.99
N SER A 18 -14.92 -29.20 -41.87
CA SER A 18 -14.97 -30.56 -41.33
C SER A 18 -15.33 -30.51 -39.85
N LEU A 19 -16.15 -31.46 -39.38
CA LEU A 19 -16.48 -31.60 -37.95
C LEU A 19 -15.22 -31.71 -37.07
N VAL A 20 -14.15 -32.31 -37.61
CA VAL A 20 -12.84 -32.40 -36.95
C VAL A 20 -12.20 -31.02 -36.80
N GLU A 21 -12.31 -30.16 -37.81
CA GLU A 21 -11.75 -28.80 -37.79
C GLU A 21 -12.45 -27.92 -36.75
N ILE A 22 -13.78 -28.04 -36.63
CA ILE A 22 -14.56 -27.37 -35.57
C ILE A 22 -14.11 -27.87 -34.20
N LEU A 23 -13.98 -29.19 -34.02
CA LEU A 23 -13.57 -29.79 -32.75
C LEU A 23 -12.18 -29.28 -32.32
N VAL A 24 -11.23 -29.24 -33.25
CA VAL A 24 -9.88 -28.72 -33.01
C VAL A 24 -9.94 -27.23 -32.65
N GLY A 25 -10.70 -26.43 -33.39
CA GLY A 25 -10.87 -25.00 -33.12
C GLY A 25 -11.46 -24.72 -31.74
N VAL A 26 -12.51 -25.45 -31.34
CA VAL A 26 -13.14 -25.33 -30.02
C VAL A 26 -12.17 -25.76 -28.92
N THR A 27 -11.39 -26.82 -29.12
CA THR A 27 -10.41 -27.29 -28.14
C THR A 27 -9.31 -26.25 -27.91
N ILE A 28 -8.79 -25.65 -28.99
CA ILE A 28 -7.79 -24.58 -28.91
C ILE A 28 -8.37 -23.36 -28.19
N MET A 29 -9.59 -22.94 -28.54
CA MET A 29 -10.26 -21.82 -27.85
C MET A 29 -10.47 -22.08 -26.35
N ALA A 30 -10.84 -23.31 -25.98
CA ALA A 30 -11.04 -23.68 -24.57
C ALA A 30 -9.74 -23.54 -23.76
N ILE A 31 -8.62 -24.07 -24.30
CA ILE A 31 -7.30 -23.97 -23.64
C ILE A 31 -6.88 -22.50 -23.48
N ILE A 32 -7.07 -21.68 -24.51
CA ILE A 32 -6.76 -20.25 -24.47
C ILE A 32 -7.63 -19.53 -23.44
N SER A 33 -8.92 -19.85 -23.37
CA SER A 33 -9.86 -19.21 -22.45
C SER A 33 -9.52 -19.48 -20.98
N VAL A 34 -9.19 -20.74 -20.65
CA VAL A 34 -8.80 -21.13 -19.29
C VAL A 34 -7.51 -20.45 -18.86
N THR A 35 -6.51 -20.38 -19.76
CA THR A 35 -5.24 -19.73 -19.46
C THR A 35 -5.41 -18.22 -19.28
N LEU A 36 -6.19 -17.55 -20.14
CA LEU A 36 -6.53 -16.12 -20.02
C LEU A 36 -7.25 -15.81 -18.70
N MET A 37 -8.20 -16.64 -18.28
CA MET A 37 -8.92 -16.44 -17.02
C MET A 37 -7.96 -16.49 -15.81
N GLY A 38 -6.99 -17.40 -15.82
CA GLY A 38 -5.96 -17.46 -14.78
C GLY A 38 -5.11 -16.20 -14.70
N HIS A 39 -4.76 -15.62 -15.85
CA HIS A 39 -4.05 -14.32 -15.89
C HIS A 39 -4.93 -13.16 -15.43
N PHE A 40 -6.20 -13.16 -15.80
CA PHE A 40 -7.15 -12.11 -15.42
C PHE A 40 -7.37 -12.08 -13.90
N LEU A 41 -7.57 -13.23 -13.26
CA LEU A 41 -7.69 -13.32 -11.80
C LEU A 41 -6.45 -12.77 -11.09
N LYS A 42 -5.24 -13.15 -11.53
CA LYS A 42 -3.99 -12.60 -10.99
C LYS A 42 -3.89 -11.08 -11.16
N ALA A 43 -4.34 -10.55 -12.30
CA ALA A 43 -4.35 -9.11 -12.55
C ALA A 43 -5.35 -8.38 -11.65
N LEU A 44 -6.52 -8.97 -11.41
CA LEU A 44 -7.53 -8.44 -10.49
C LEU A 44 -7.02 -8.40 -9.05
N ASP A 45 -6.43 -9.49 -8.55
CA ASP A 45 -5.87 -9.53 -7.20
C ASP A 45 -4.78 -8.47 -7.01
N LYS A 46 -3.90 -8.32 -8.00
CA LYS A 46 -2.87 -7.27 -8.01
C LYS A 46 -3.49 -5.87 -8.03
N SER A 47 -4.55 -5.67 -8.81
CA SER A 47 -5.26 -4.38 -8.87
C SER A 47 -5.93 -4.04 -7.54
N ALA A 48 -6.53 -5.03 -6.87
CA ALA A 48 -7.12 -4.85 -5.55
C ALA A 48 -6.05 -4.51 -4.49
N GLU A 49 -4.88 -5.15 -4.56
CA GLU A 49 -3.76 -4.85 -3.66
C GLU A 49 -3.23 -3.43 -3.86
N GLU A 50 -3.01 -3.01 -5.11
CA GLU A 50 -2.59 -1.63 -5.39
C GLU A 50 -3.62 -0.60 -4.94
N SER A 51 -4.91 -0.91 -5.09
CA SER A 51 -6.00 -0.07 -4.57
C SER A 51 -5.89 0.11 -3.05
N ARG A 52 -5.68 -0.98 -2.29
CA ARG A 52 -5.47 -0.91 -0.83
C ARG A 52 -4.24 -0.08 -0.47
N ARG A 53 -3.16 -0.23 -1.24
CA ARG A 53 -1.90 0.50 -1.03
C ARG A 53 -2.04 2.00 -1.26
N ILE A 54 -2.78 2.40 -2.30
CA ILE A 54 -3.10 3.82 -2.56
C ILE A 54 -3.95 4.40 -1.43
N ILE A 55 -4.97 3.66 -0.98
CA ILE A 55 -5.80 4.08 0.17
C ILE A 55 -4.93 4.24 1.42
N ALA A 56 -4.08 3.27 1.72
CA ALA A 56 -3.18 3.32 2.88
C ALA A 56 -2.20 4.50 2.83
N SER A 57 -1.66 4.82 1.65
CA SER A 57 -0.82 6.01 1.45
C SER A 57 -1.55 7.32 1.70
N ASN A 58 -2.80 7.41 1.25
CA ASN A 58 -3.62 8.60 1.52
C ASN A 58 -4.01 8.70 3.00
N LEU A 59 -4.35 7.57 3.64
CA LEU A 59 -4.62 7.51 5.06
C LEU A 59 -3.39 7.87 5.90
N SER A 60 -2.19 7.45 5.52
CA SER A 60 -0.96 7.79 6.24
C SER A 60 -0.65 9.28 6.15
N ARG A 61 -0.85 9.90 4.98
CA ARG A 61 -0.72 11.35 4.79
C ARG A 61 -1.74 12.14 5.60
N LEU A 62 -3.01 11.72 5.56
CA LEU A 62 -4.07 12.34 6.35
C LEU A 62 -3.74 12.27 7.84
N LYS A 63 -3.37 11.08 8.32
CA LYS A 63 -3.03 10.88 9.73
C LYS A 63 -1.79 11.66 10.15
N ALA A 64 -0.76 11.72 9.29
CA ALA A 64 0.41 12.53 9.54
C ALA A 64 0.08 14.03 9.64
N ALA A 65 -0.82 14.54 8.79
CA ALA A 65 -1.30 15.92 8.89
C ALA A 65 -2.05 16.17 10.20
N GLU A 66 -2.99 15.30 10.57
CA GLU A 66 -3.72 15.39 11.84
C GLU A 66 -2.79 15.41 13.06
N LEU A 67 -1.78 14.52 13.08
CA LEU A 67 -0.82 14.45 14.17
C LEU A 67 0.10 15.68 14.19
N ARG A 68 0.53 16.18 13.03
CA ARG A 68 1.33 17.41 12.95
C ARG A 68 0.57 18.62 13.48
N ASP A 69 -0.70 18.75 13.11
CA ASP A 69 -1.54 19.84 13.60
C ASP A 69 -1.79 19.72 15.11
N TYR A 70 -2.02 18.51 15.62
CA TYR A 70 -2.19 18.27 17.05
C TYR A 70 -0.94 18.58 17.87
N PHE A 71 0.23 18.11 17.42
CA PHE A 71 1.49 18.31 18.14
C PHE A 71 2.11 19.69 17.96
N LYS A 72 1.56 20.52 17.06
CA LYS A 72 1.97 21.91 16.92
C LYS A 72 1.82 22.69 18.23
N ASP A 73 0.72 22.46 18.96
CA ASP A 73 0.42 23.15 20.21
C ASP A 73 0.89 22.37 21.45
N GLN A 74 1.22 21.08 21.29
CA GLN A 74 1.60 20.16 22.38
C GLN A 74 3.03 19.63 22.26
N TYR A 75 3.91 20.30 21.50
CA TYR A 75 5.26 19.82 21.24
C TYR A 75 6.06 19.61 22.53
N ALA A 76 5.92 20.50 23.52
CA ALA A 76 6.59 20.36 24.81
C ALA A 76 6.20 19.06 25.55
N SER A 77 4.96 18.62 25.40
CA SER A 77 4.48 17.34 25.96
C SER A 77 5.07 16.15 25.24
N VAL A 78 5.30 16.25 23.93
CA VAL A 78 5.98 15.23 23.12
C VAL A 78 7.45 15.12 23.52
N GLU A 79 8.15 16.26 23.63
CA GLU A 79 9.56 16.30 24.06
C GLU A 79 9.74 15.74 25.48
N THR A 80 8.84 16.07 26.40
CA THR A 80 8.86 15.52 27.77
C THR A 80 8.54 14.02 27.79
N ALA A 81 7.61 13.56 26.96
CA ALA A 81 7.23 12.14 26.90
C ALA A 81 8.27 11.28 26.18
N LEU A 82 8.98 11.84 25.19
CA LEU A 82 10.15 11.20 24.57
C LEU A 82 11.31 11.13 25.57
N GLY A 83 11.42 12.08 26.50
CA GLY A 83 12.43 12.04 27.56
C GLY A 83 13.85 11.82 27.02
N SER A 84 14.62 10.97 27.71
CA SER A 84 15.95 10.50 27.28
C SER A 84 15.92 9.30 26.34
N ASP A 85 14.77 8.66 26.18
CA ASP A 85 14.62 7.51 25.29
C ASP A 85 14.45 7.98 23.84
N SER A 86 15.22 7.39 22.95
CA SER A 86 15.34 7.88 21.57
C SER A 86 14.16 7.46 20.69
N TYR A 87 13.32 6.52 21.12
CA TYR A 87 12.35 5.86 20.24
C TYR A 87 11.09 5.38 20.96
N TYR A 88 9.92 5.74 20.41
CA TYR A 88 8.62 5.24 20.87
C TYR A 88 7.76 4.79 19.70
N ALA A 89 7.15 3.61 19.83
CA ALA A 89 6.18 3.08 18.88
C ALA A 89 4.79 3.01 19.50
N PHE A 90 3.81 3.59 18.82
CA PHE A 90 2.42 3.71 19.25
C PHE A 90 1.52 2.89 18.35
N THR A 91 0.79 1.94 18.93
CA THR A 91 -0.19 1.11 18.20
C THR A 91 -1.56 1.18 18.89
N GLY A 92 -2.57 1.62 18.13
CA GLY A 92 -3.96 1.68 18.59
C GLY A 92 -4.20 2.45 19.91
N ASN A 93 -5.34 2.19 20.54
CA ASN A 93 -5.73 2.78 21.84
C ASN A 93 -5.29 1.89 23.01
N SER A 94 -3.99 1.64 23.14
CA SER A 94 -3.48 0.92 24.32
C SER A 94 -3.33 1.90 25.50
N GLU A 95 -4.28 1.93 26.44
CA GLU A 95 -4.23 2.79 27.63
C GLU A 95 -3.10 2.47 28.63
N LYS A 96 -2.23 1.51 28.31
CA LYS A 96 -1.31 0.90 29.29
C LYS A 96 -0.09 1.74 29.64
N ASP A 97 0.21 2.82 28.91
CA ASP A 97 1.40 3.65 29.16
C ASP A 97 1.10 5.16 29.08
N HIS A 98 1.84 5.96 29.87
CA HIS A 98 1.75 7.43 29.89
C HIS A 98 2.05 8.04 28.52
N THR A 99 2.96 7.42 27.76
CA THR A 99 3.31 7.82 26.39
C THR A 99 2.15 7.56 25.42
N THR A 100 1.42 6.46 25.59
CA THR A 100 0.26 6.13 24.76
C THR A 100 -0.93 7.05 24.99
N ARG A 101 -1.00 7.77 26.12
CA ARG A 101 -2.02 8.81 26.35
C ARG A 101 -1.96 9.95 25.33
N LEU A 102 -0.76 10.25 24.78
CA LEU A 102 -0.60 11.25 23.73
C LEU A 102 -1.33 10.86 22.43
N MET A 103 -1.52 9.57 22.20
CA MET A 103 -2.10 9.00 20.97
C MET A 103 -3.50 8.41 21.19
N LEU A 104 -4.06 8.53 22.40
CA LEU A 104 -5.34 7.94 22.77
C LEU A 104 -6.47 8.54 21.93
N GLY A 105 -7.24 7.66 21.26
CA GLY A 105 -8.33 8.06 20.36
C GLY A 105 -7.86 8.67 19.03
N ARG A 106 -6.55 8.66 18.75
CA ARG A 106 -5.99 9.22 17.50
C ARG A 106 -5.63 8.15 16.48
N LEU A 107 -5.35 6.93 16.96
CA LEU A 107 -4.96 5.77 16.16
C LEU A 107 -6.11 4.77 15.98
N ASP A 108 -7.34 5.25 16.01
CA ASP A 108 -8.54 4.45 15.77
C ASP A 108 -8.50 3.82 14.37
N ARG A 109 -8.95 2.57 14.29
CA ARG A 109 -9.04 1.84 13.01
C ARG A 109 -10.03 2.50 12.06
N THR A 110 -9.71 2.47 10.77
CA THR A 110 -10.58 2.98 9.70
C THR A 110 -11.02 1.84 8.80
N ILE A 111 -12.30 1.76 8.46
CA ILE A 111 -12.82 0.73 7.54
C ILE A 111 -13.18 1.40 6.21
N VAL A 112 -12.53 0.98 5.13
CA VAL A 112 -12.82 1.46 3.76
C VAL A 112 -13.00 0.25 2.85
N ASN A 113 -14.16 0.17 2.16
CA ASN A 113 -14.49 -0.92 1.24
C ASN A 113 -14.33 -2.32 1.87
N GLY A 114 -14.74 -2.48 3.14
CA GLY A 114 -14.63 -3.74 3.88
C GLY A 114 -13.21 -4.12 4.32
N THR A 115 -12.19 -3.30 3.99
CA THR A 115 -10.81 -3.48 4.48
C THR A 115 -10.61 -2.63 5.72
N THR A 116 -10.08 -3.23 6.79
CA THR A 116 -9.73 -2.52 8.03
C THR A 116 -8.28 -2.07 7.95
N TYR A 117 -8.07 -0.76 8.10
CA TYR A 117 -6.77 -0.12 8.17
C TYR A 117 -6.44 0.23 9.62
N ARG A 118 -5.22 -0.09 10.02
CA ARG A 118 -4.68 0.19 11.36
C ARG A 118 -3.46 1.09 11.24
N TYR A 119 -3.19 1.83 12.31
CA TYR A 119 -2.12 2.81 12.37
C TYR A 119 -1.06 2.38 13.40
N LEU A 120 0.19 2.48 12.99
CA LEU A 120 1.38 2.42 13.83
C LEU A 120 2.12 3.73 13.64
N VAL A 121 2.41 4.44 14.71
CA VAL A 121 3.19 5.68 14.67
C VAL A 121 4.45 5.49 15.46
N GLU A 122 5.59 5.85 14.90
CA GLU A 122 6.87 5.80 15.59
C GLU A 122 7.44 7.21 15.68
N LEU A 123 7.82 7.63 16.88
CA LEU A 123 8.50 8.90 17.11
C LEU A 123 9.95 8.61 17.50
N ASP A 124 10.88 9.23 16.79
CA ASP A 124 12.32 9.10 17.02
C ASP A 124 12.89 10.49 17.32
N ASN A 125 13.47 10.61 18.52
CA ASN A 125 14.16 11.82 18.96
C ASN A 125 15.63 11.75 18.55
N GLN A 126 15.93 12.34 17.39
CA GLN A 126 17.28 12.34 16.81
C GLN A 126 18.33 13.10 17.64
N SER A 127 17.93 13.84 18.68
CA SER A 127 18.87 14.51 19.58
C SER A 127 19.89 13.57 20.23
N VAL A 128 19.56 12.29 20.43
CA VAL A 128 20.49 11.30 21.02
C VAL A 128 21.51 10.78 19.99
N ARG A 129 21.10 10.64 18.72
CA ARG A 129 21.99 10.21 17.61
C ARG A 129 23.09 11.24 17.29
N LYS A 130 22.90 12.47 17.80
CA LYS A 130 23.83 13.61 17.73
C LYS A 130 25.09 13.44 18.58
N SER A 131 25.13 12.48 19.52
CA SER A 131 26.32 12.23 20.35
C SER A 131 27.48 11.57 19.58
N GLU A 132 27.22 10.90 18.46
CA GLU A 132 28.23 10.07 17.78
C GLU A 132 28.60 10.56 16.38
N LEU A 133 27.77 11.39 15.74
CA LEU A 133 27.99 11.87 14.37
C LEU A 133 27.93 13.41 14.29
N ASP A 134 29.12 14.02 14.18
CA ASP A 134 29.39 15.38 13.72
C ASP A 134 28.99 16.59 14.58
N THR A 135 30.01 17.26 15.11
CA THR A 135 30.03 18.61 15.69
C THR A 135 29.77 19.74 14.68
N LYS A 136 29.22 19.43 13.49
CA LYS A 136 28.97 20.39 12.40
C LYS A 136 27.53 20.41 11.86
N LEU A 137 26.62 19.56 12.37
CA LEU A 137 25.20 19.67 12.07
C LEU A 137 24.57 20.74 12.98
N ASP A 138 24.34 21.88 12.33
CA ASP A 138 23.83 23.15 12.84
C ASP A 138 22.71 23.02 13.89
N ALA A 139 22.56 24.09 14.68
CA ALA A 139 21.58 24.26 15.75
C ALA A 139 20.09 24.09 15.32
N SER A 140 19.79 23.73 14.08
CA SER A 140 18.44 23.51 13.53
C SER A 140 17.82 22.14 13.89
N ASP A 141 18.63 21.13 14.22
CA ASP A 141 18.12 19.76 14.48
C ASP A 141 17.51 19.60 15.88
N GLY A 142 17.65 20.59 16.76
CA GLY A 142 16.91 20.64 18.04
C GLY A 142 15.42 20.93 17.88
N TYR A 143 14.96 21.18 16.65
CA TYR A 143 13.58 21.55 16.34
C TYR A 143 12.80 20.48 15.58
N LEU A 144 13.39 19.30 15.32
CA LEU A 144 12.78 18.25 14.51
C LEU A 144 12.71 16.93 15.26
N THR A 145 11.50 16.37 15.38
CA THR A 145 11.29 14.97 15.82
C THR A 145 10.82 14.18 14.61
N ARG A 146 11.50 13.08 14.28
CA ARG A 146 11.09 12.22 13.17
C ARG A 146 9.84 11.45 13.56
N MET A 147 8.87 11.39 12.67
CA MET A 147 7.62 10.67 12.82
C MET A 147 7.42 9.73 11.64
N LEU A 148 7.35 8.44 11.91
CA LEU A 148 6.98 7.41 10.94
C LEU A 148 5.52 7.05 11.13
N VAL A 149 4.69 7.24 10.11
CA VAL A 149 3.28 6.84 10.13
C VAL A 149 3.11 5.63 9.22
N THR A 150 2.97 4.46 9.81
CA THR A 150 2.74 3.20 9.12
C THR A 150 1.26 2.84 9.16
N VAL A 151 0.67 2.67 7.98
CA VAL A 151 -0.70 2.15 7.83
C VAL A 151 -0.61 0.73 7.30
N TYR A 152 -1.30 -0.21 7.95
CA TYR A 152 -1.32 -1.62 7.55
C TYR A 152 -2.73 -2.19 7.49
N TRP A 153 -2.93 -3.16 6.60
CA TRP A 153 -4.20 -3.82 6.31
C TRP A 153 -4.03 -5.35 6.30
N SER A 154 -3.72 -5.94 7.46
CA SER A 154 -3.74 -7.39 7.62
C SER A 154 -5.09 -7.85 8.19
N GLY A 155 -5.61 -8.96 7.67
CA GLY A 155 -6.70 -9.71 8.33
C GLY A 155 -6.26 -10.38 9.63
N ASP A 156 -4.94 -10.42 9.87
CA ASP A 156 -4.35 -10.90 11.11
C ASP A 156 -4.40 -9.81 12.18
N GLU A 157 -4.87 -10.15 13.38
CA GLU A 157 -5.02 -9.22 14.50
C GLU A 157 -3.69 -8.85 15.16
N THR A 158 -2.61 -9.51 14.74
CA THR A 158 -1.25 -9.21 15.15
C THR A 158 -0.93 -7.74 14.79
N PHE A 159 -0.57 -6.95 15.80
CA PHE A 159 -0.25 -5.52 15.66
C PHE A 159 1.09 -5.25 14.93
N THR A 160 1.54 -6.20 14.10
CA THR A 160 2.83 -6.17 13.42
C THR A 160 2.63 -5.93 11.93
N PRO A 161 3.09 -4.79 11.37
CA PRO A 161 2.92 -4.50 9.95
C PRO A 161 3.75 -5.47 9.11
N SER A 162 3.12 -6.13 8.14
CA SER A 162 3.85 -6.92 7.14
C SER A 162 4.27 -6.01 5.97
N PRO A 163 5.46 -6.20 5.36
CA PRO A 163 5.92 -5.36 4.25
C PRO A 163 4.98 -5.38 3.04
N ASN A 164 4.24 -6.48 2.86
CA ASN A 164 3.33 -6.67 1.73
C ASN A 164 1.98 -5.99 1.94
N ALA A 165 1.56 -5.73 3.19
CA ALA A 165 0.27 -5.15 3.52
C ALA A 165 0.43 -3.88 4.39
N SER A 166 1.47 -3.10 4.13
CA SER A 166 1.71 -1.84 4.83
C SER A 166 2.27 -0.75 3.92
N THR A 167 2.15 0.49 4.38
CA THR A 167 2.74 1.67 3.77
C THR A 167 3.17 2.62 4.86
N THR A 168 4.45 2.99 4.84
CA THR A 168 5.04 3.91 5.82
C THR A 168 5.31 5.25 5.17
N LEU A 169 4.88 6.31 5.86
CA LEU A 169 5.20 7.69 5.52
C LEU A 169 6.23 8.21 6.52
N ASP A 170 7.37 8.66 6.01
CA ASP A 170 8.40 9.34 6.80
C ASP A 170 8.14 10.85 6.79
N THR A 171 8.03 11.44 7.98
CA THR A 171 7.76 12.86 8.14
C THR A 171 8.40 13.40 9.43
N TYR A 172 8.28 14.70 9.66
CA TYR A 172 8.89 15.38 10.81
C TYR A 172 7.88 16.29 11.50
N LEU A 173 7.91 16.26 12.84
CA LEU A 173 7.29 17.26 13.70
C LEU A 173 8.27 18.42 13.84
N VAL A 174 7.76 19.65 13.72
CA VAL A 174 8.59 20.87 13.80
C VAL A 174 8.21 21.63 15.06
N LYS A 175 9.19 21.89 15.93
CA LYS A 175 9.05 22.77 17.10
C LYS A 175 8.92 24.21 16.62
N ARG A 176 7.72 24.78 16.74
CA ARG A 176 7.49 26.20 16.42
C ARG A 176 7.83 27.06 17.65
N TRP A 177 8.49 28.18 17.41
CA TRP A 177 8.94 29.13 18.43
C TRP A 177 7.82 30.13 18.73
#